data_AF-A0A4R1QR10-F1
#
_entry.id   AF-A0A4R1QR10-F1
#
_cell.length_a   1.000
_cell.length_b   1.000
_cell.length_c   1.000
_cell.angle_alpha   90.00
_cell.angle_beta   90.00
_cell.angle_gamma   90.00
#
_symmetry.space_group_name_H-M   'P 1'
#
loop_
_entity.id
_entity.type
_entity.pdbx_description
1 polymer ?
#
loop_
_entity_poly.entity_id
_entity_poly.type
_entity_poly.pdbx_seq_one_letter_code
_entity_poly.pdbx_strand_id
1 'polypeptide(L)'
;MKKLWNVLTVMTIVSMLLAACSGQKTEQRVKPAKEDQPASEQADALDLTYVESDNQNFAISLLPDYTLEAEEPGKDVVLNKKDGDQLMRIELLPSDINVNELEANAKERAIAVASDATPFEGFLPFKEAIAYEAHVDDSIVYVVFVKQDVPMFLTVFTKNETNLFEEFMTMARTIIPLDSDTSEANEDEKANNETFLYKSSSQPFQARVINGYNAEAIEPGKDMIFQDENEASMTIEILDDEADWALVSEQAETYVKESSKDGNVETMTWQEGNKLKGADVYQAQTKDGAVYVFVVKSVPMRLTIFTTGEQKDLSPFLTMAETIERID
;
A
#
# COMPACT_ATOMS: atom_id res chain seq x y z
N MET A 1 -56.13 36.59 -2.47
CA MET A 1 -56.21 36.00 -3.83
C MET A 1 -55.05 34.99 -3.91
N LYS A 2 -55.26 33.70 -3.59
CA LYS A 2 -55.57 32.55 -4.51
C LYS A 2 -54.52 32.45 -5.64
N LYS A 3 -53.76 31.38 -5.92
CA LYS A 3 -53.63 29.93 -5.55
C LYS A 3 -52.22 29.48 -6.03
N LEU A 4 -51.41 28.65 -5.34
CA LEU A 4 -51.32 27.17 -5.38
C LEU A 4 -51.48 26.51 -6.77
N TRP A 5 -50.43 25.83 -7.27
CA TRP A 5 -50.53 24.43 -7.73
C TRP A 5 -49.17 23.71 -7.97
N ASN A 6 -48.96 22.59 -7.29
CA ASN A 6 -48.13 21.43 -7.70
C ASN A 6 -48.84 20.64 -8.80
N VAL A 7 -48.13 20.10 -9.80
CA VAL A 7 -48.53 18.81 -10.44
C VAL A 7 -47.29 17.99 -10.84
N LEU A 8 -47.26 16.79 -10.29
CA LEU A 8 -46.48 15.59 -10.61
C LEU A 8 -47.13 14.88 -11.82
N THR A 9 -46.36 14.42 -12.81
CA THR A 9 -46.88 13.47 -13.82
C THR A 9 -45.87 12.36 -14.13
N VAL A 10 -46.25 11.16 -13.74
CA VAL A 10 -45.73 9.85 -14.12
C VAL A 10 -46.24 9.50 -15.53
N MET A 11 -45.41 8.93 -16.41
CA MET A 11 -45.91 8.08 -17.49
C MET A 11 -44.90 7.00 -17.91
N THR A 12 -45.19 5.79 -17.48
CA THR A 12 -44.77 4.49 -18.00
C THR A 12 -45.24 4.28 -19.45
N ILE A 13 -44.38 3.74 -20.33
CA ILE A 13 -44.81 3.16 -21.61
C ILE A 13 -44.49 1.65 -21.60
N VAL A 14 -45.56 0.88 -21.84
CA VAL A 14 -45.63 -0.59 -21.89
C VAL A 14 -45.41 -1.08 -23.33
N SER A 15 -44.83 -2.27 -23.41
CA SER A 15 -44.44 -3.11 -24.56
C SER A 15 -45.43 -3.28 -25.72
N MET A 16 -44.89 -3.61 -26.89
CA MET A 16 -45.51 -4.59 -27.80
C MET A 16 -44.46 -5.58 -28.36
N LEU A 17 -44.72 -6.86 -28.10
CA LEU A 17 -44.12 -8.05 -28.71
C LEU A 17 -44.84 -8.39 -30.02
N LEU A 18 -44.09 -8.85 -31.03
CA LEU A 18 -44.59 -9.73 -32.09
C LEU A 18 -43.56 -10.84 -32.36
N ALA A 19 -43.97 -12.09 -32.05
CA ALA A 19 -43.43 -13.32 -32.63
C ALA A 19 -44.04 -13.52 -34.04
N ALA A 20 -43.63 -14.37 -34.98
CA ALA A 20 -42.77 -15.56 -35.03
C ALA A 20 -42.45 -15.84 -36.53
N CYS A 21 -41.41 -16.63 -36.85
CA CYS A 21 -41.55 -17.90 -37.60
C CYS A 21 -40.19 -18.53 -38.00
N SER A 22 -40.20 -19.86 -37.88
CA SER A 22 -39.18 -20.92 -38.00
C SER A 22 -38.48 -21.15 -39.35
N GLY A 23 -37.29 -21.77 -39.30
CA GLY A 23 -36.78 -22.66 -40.36
C GLY A 23 -35.26 -22.98 -40.28
N GLN A 24 -34.88 -24.18 -39.82
CA GLN A 24 -33.50 -24.71 -39.84
C GLN A 24 -33.10 -25.26 -41.22
N LYS A 25 -31.83 -25.06 -41.63
CA LYS A 25 -31.05 -26.08 -42.38
C LYS A 25 -29.53 -25.83 -42.28
N THR A 26 -28.80 -26.90 -41.96
CA THR A 26 -27.34 -27.00 -41.79
C THR A 26 -26.60 -27.02 -43.13
N GLU A 27 -25.45 -26.35 -43.23
CA GLU A 27 -24.36 -26.70 -44.15
C GLU A 27 -23.01 -26.27 -43.55
N GLN A 28 -22.03 -27.18 -43.58
CA GLN A 28 -20.71 -27.06 -42.98
C GLN A 28 -19.68 -27.06 -44.13
N ARG A 29 -18.81 -26.04 -44.25
CA ARG A 29 -17.57 -26.15 -45.05
C ARG A 29 -16.47 -25.13 -44.69
N VAL A 30 -15.43 -25.66 -44.02
CA VAL A 30 -13.96 -25.40 -44.17
C VAL A 30 -13.35 -24.07 -43.65
N LYS A 31 -12.32 -24.24 -42.79
CA LYS A 31 -11.32 -23.26 -42.31
C LYS A 31 -10.41 -22.72 -43.43
N PRO A 32 -9.86 -21.50 -43.30
CA PRO A 32 -8.43 -21.35 -42.90
C PRO A 32 -8.26 -20.23 -41.84
N ALA A 33 -7.57 -20.47 -40.72
CA ALA A 33 -6.12 -20.39 -40.48
C ALA A 33 -5.66 -19.00 -39.95
N LYS A 34 -5.24 -19.04 -38.67
CA LYS A 34 -4.33 -18.16 -37.91
C LYS A 34 -4.29 -16.66 -38.21
N GLU A 35 -4.66 -15.88 -37.21
CA GLU A 35 -3.98 -14.62 -36.89
C GLU A 35 -3.82 -14.56 -35.36
N ASP A 36 -2.58 -14.32 -34.94
CA ASP A 36 -2.10 -14.39 -33.57
C ASP A 36 -2.73 -13.28 -32.71
N GLN A 37 -3.33 -13.64 -31.57
CA GLN A 37 -3.59 -12.70 -30.48
C GLN A 37 -2.48 -12.85 -29.44
N PRO A 38 -1.73 -11.77 -29.13
CA PRO A 38 -0.73 -11.82 -28.08
C PRO A 38 -1.42 -11.97 -26.73
N ALA A 39 -0.83 -12.81 -25.88
CA ALA A 39 -1.18 -12.97 -24.49
C ALA A 39 -1.20 -11.60 -23.80
N SER A 40 -2.30 -11.29 -23.15
CA SER A 40 -2.37 -10.24 -22.13
C SER A 40 -1.47 -10.68 -20.97
N GLU A 41 -0.32 -10.04 -20.83
CA GLU A 41 0.42 -10.02 -19.56
C GLU A 41 -0.48 -9.37 -18.51
N GLN A 42 -1.07 -10.22 -17.65
CA GLN A 42 -1.56 -9.81 -16.34
C GLN A 42 -0.37 -9.28 -15.56
N ALA A 43 -0.45 -8.02 -15.10
CA ALA A 43 0.45 -7.52 -14.08
C ALA A 43 0.15 -8.31 -12.79
N ASP A 44 1.06 -9.21 -12.42
CA ASP A 44 0.95 -10.03 -11.22
C ASP A 44 0.82 -9.11 -9.99
N ALA A 45 -0.24 -9.30 -9.22
CA ALA A 45 -0.25 -8.89 -7.83
C ALA A 45 0.92 -9.60 -7.15
N LEU A 46 1.81 -8.85 -6.48
CA LEU A 46 2.95 -9.44 -5.78
C LEU A 46 2.42 -10.41 -4.71
N ASP A 47 2.69 -11.71 -4.90
CA ASP A 47 2.30 -12.79 -4.00
C ASP A 47 3.18 -12.76 -2.74
N LEU A 48 2.75 -12.00 -1.73
CA LEU A 48 3.49 -11.84 -0.48
C LEU A 48 3.08 -12.89 0.57
N THR A 49 4.06 -13.52 1.21
CA THR A 49 3.86 -14.49 2.28
C THR A 49 4.24 -13.91 3.64
N TYR A 50 3.28 -13.85 4.57
CA TYR A 50 3.52 -13.43 5.96
C TYR A 50 4.30 -14.50 6.73
N VAL A 51 5.37 -14.10 7.41
CA VAL A 51 6.26 -14.96 8.20
C VAL A 51 6.63 -14.26 9.51
N GLU A 52 6.49 -14.96 10.63
CA GLU A 52 6.97 -14.51 11.94
C GLU A 52 8.42 -14.98 12.13
N SER A 53 9.28 -14.13 12.69
CA SER A 53 10.61 -14.54 13.13
C SER A 53 10.51 -15.43 14.36
N ASP A 54 11.29 -16.51 14.37
CA ASP A 54 11.43 -17.41 15.51
C ASP A 54 12.59 -17.02 16.45
N ASN A 55 13.33 -15.97 16.10
CA ASN A 55 14.55 -15.51 16.78
C ASN A 55 14.46 -14.07 17.29
N GLN A 56 13.70 -13.22 16.60
CA GLN A 56 13.41 -11.86 16.99
C GLN A 56 11.90 -11.64 17.03
N ASN A 57 11.51 -10.59 17.74
CA ASN A 57 10.13 -10.31 18.02
C ASN A 57 9.47 -9.47 16.92
N PHE A 58 9.42 -9.99 15.69
CA PHE A 58 8.80 -9.33 14.53
C PHE A 58 8.19 -10.31 13.54
N ALA A 59 7.32 -9.81 12.66
CA ALA A 59 6.87 -10.46 11.46
C ALA A 59 7.18 -9.63 10.21
N ILE A 60 7.27 -10.29 9.06
CA ILE A 60 7.58 -9.69 7.76
C ILE A 60 6.77 -10.39 6.66
N SER A 61 6.42 -9.67 5.60
CA SER A 61 5.84 -10.22 4.39
C SER A 61 6.90 -10.37 3.29
N LEU A 62 7.13 -11.60 2.84
CA LEU A 62 8.18 -11.96 1.88
C LEU A 62 7.65 -12.06 0.46
N LEU A 63 8.45 -11.61 -0.50
CA LEU A 63 8.24 -11.88 -1.93
C LEU A 63 8.38 -13.38 -2.24
N PRO A 64 7.86 -13.85 -3.39
CA PRO A 64 8.15 -15.19 -3.88
C PRO A 64 9.65 -15.40 -3.99
N ASP A 65 10.10 -16.64 -3.80
CA ASP A 65 11.52 -17.01 -3.81
C ASP A 65 12.38 -16.45 -2.67
N TYR A 66 11.78 -15.93 -1.59
CA TYR A 66 12.51 -15.57 -0.37
C TYR A 66 12.17 -16.47 0.82
N THR A 67 13.09 -16.59 1.78
CA THR A 67 12.88 -17.20 3.10
C THR A 67 13.37 -16.26 4.20
N LEU A 68 12.77 -16.36 5.38
CA LEU A 68 13.31 -15.79 6.61
C LEU A 68 13.98 -16.93 7.41
N GLU A 69 15.22 -16.72 7.82
CA GLU A 69 15.98 -17.66 8.64
C GLU A 69 16.64 -16.93 9.82
N ALA A 70 16.61 -17.55 11.00
CA ALA A 70 17.39 -17.11 12.14
C ALA A 70 18.90 -17.35 11.90
N GLU A 71 19.74 -16.36 12.19
CA GLU A 71 21.21 -16.50 12.09
C GLU A 71 21.86 -16.61 13.47
N GLU A 72 21.80 -15.52 14.25
CA GLU A 72 22.30 -15.44 15.62
C GLU A 72 21.31 -14.65 16.50
N PRO A 73 21.42 -14.71 17.84
CA PRO A 73 20.48 -14.01 18.71
C PRO A 73 20.38 -12.52 18.36
N GLY A 74 19.15 -12.05 18.11
CA GLY A 74 18.89 -10.66 17.72
C GLY A 74 19.15 -10.35 16.25
N LYS A 75 19.38 -11.36 15.40
CA LYS A 75 19.59 -11.19 13.95
C LYS A 75 18.92 -12.28 13.13
N ASP A 76 18.16 -11.84 12.15
CA ASP A 76 17.47 -12.68 11.18
C ASP A 76 17.92 -12.30 9.78
N VAL A 77 17.78 -13.23 8.83
CA VAL A 77 18.20 -13.05 7.45
C VAL A 77 17.07 -13.41 6.51
N VAL A 78 16.77 -12.50 5.59
CA VAL A 78 15.96 -12.75 4.41
C VAL A 78 16.88 -13.20 3.28
N LEU A 79 16.74 -14.45 2.84
CA LEU A 79 17.58 -15.07 1.81
C LEU A 79 16.84 -15.16 0.48
N ASN A 80 17.53 -14.83 -0.61
CA ASN A 80 17.05 -15.15 -1.95
C ASN A 80 17.29 -16.65 -2.25
N LYS A 81 16.23 -17.43 -2.52
CA LYS A 81 16.33 -18.88 -2.77
C LYS A 81 17.10 -19.23 -4.04
N LYS A 82 17.18 -18.32 -5.02
CA LYS A 82 17.92 -18.53 -6.27
C LYS A 82 19.41 -18.27 -6.10
N ASP A 83 19.77 -17.36 -5.19
CA ASP A 83 21.15 -16.96 -4.95
C ASP A 83 21.34 -16.53 -3.49
N GLY A 84 21.79 -17.46 -2.65
CA GLY A 84 21.98 -17.24 -1.21
C GLY A 84 23.08 -16.23 -0.86
N ASP A 85 23.89 -15.79 -1.82
CA ASP A 85 24.86 -14.71 -1.63
C ASP A 85 24.19 -13.31 -1.60
N GLN A 86 22.92 -13.24 -2.04
CA GLN A 86 22.13 -12.01 -2.01
C GLN A 86 21.07 -12.12 -0.91
N LEU A 87 21.25 -11.33 0.14
CA LEU A 87 20.50 -11.45 1.39
C LEU A 87 20.35 -10.12 2.10
N MET A 88 19.33 -10.00 2.94
CA MET A 88 19.17 -8.89 3.87
C MET A 88 19.16 -9.41 5.29
N ARG A 89 20.10 -8.93 6.09
CA ARG A 89 20.10 -9.13 7.54
C ARG A 89 19.27 -8.05 8.22
N ILE A 90 18.45 -8.46 9.18
CA ILE A 90 17.57 -7.63 10.01
C ILE A 90 18.05 -7.71 11.46
N GLU A 91 18.36 -6.57 12.06
CA GLU A 91 18.69 -6.44 13.48
C GLU A 91 17.76 -5.38 14.08
N LEU A 92 16.73 -5.82 14.81
CA LEU A 92 15.87 -4.92 15.56
C LEU A 92 16.67 -4.26 16.69
N LEU A 93 16.34 -3.00 16.91
CA LEU A 93 16.96 -2.17 17.92
C LEU A 93 15.95 -1.85 19.02
N PRO A 94 16.36 -1.79 20.30
CA PRO A 94 15.48 -1.33 21.36
C PRO A 94 14.99 0.12 21.12
N SER A 95 13.86 0.47 21.72
CA SER A 95 13.19 1.75 21.48
C SER A 95 13.79 2.95 22.24
N ASP A 96 14.73 2.72 23.17
CA ASP A 96 15.32 3.74 24.06
C ASP A 96 16.72 4.23 23.62
N ILE A 97 17.07 4.10 22.34
CA ILE A 97 18.46 4.33 21.90
C ILE A 97 18.75 5.80 21.59
N ASN A 98 20.00 6.20 21.89
CA ASN A 98 20.58 7.46 21.43
C ASN A 98 20.80 7.46 19.91
N VAL A 99 19.86 8.08 19.19
CA VAL A 99 19.85 8.23 17.73
C VAL A 99 21.17 8.76 17.17
N ASN A 100 21.80 9.75 17.81
CA ASN A 100 23.03 10.37 17.28
C ASN A 100 24.20 9.38 17.28
N GLU A 101 24.23 8.43 18.22
CA GLU A 101 25.22 7.37 18.24
C GLU A 101 24.94 6.33 17.16
N LEU A 102 23.67 6.08 16.82
CA LEU A 102 23.28 5.11 15.79
C LEU A 102 23.63 5.56 14.38
N GLU A 103 23.52 6.86 14.05
CA GLU A 103 23.94 7.36 12.74
C GLU A 103 25.45 7.18 12.51
N ALA A 104 26.25 7.46 13.55
CA ALA A 104 27.69 7.21 13.53
C ALA A 104 27.98 5.70 13.39
N ASN A 105 27.24 4.85 14.09
CA ASN A 105 27.35 3.39 13.98
C ASN A 105 27.00 2.89 12.57
N ALA A 106 25.98 3.43 11.91
CA ALA A 106 25.62 3.04 10.54
C ALA A 106 26.80 3.26 9.57
N LYS A 107 27.44 4.43 9.68
CA LYS A 107 28.63 4.77 8.90
C LYS A 107 29.81 3.86 9.23
N GLU A 108 30.09 3.62 10.52
CA GLU A 108 31.19 2.74 10.95
C GLU A 108 31.00 1.29 10.47
N ARG A 109 29.77 0.77 10.50
CA ARG A 109 29.42 -0.54 9.96
C ARG A 109 29.68 -0.62 8.46
N ALA A 110 29.32 0.42 7.69
CA ALA A 110 29.60 0.47 6.26
C ALA A 110 31.11 0.55 5.96
N ILE A 111 31.84 1.38 6.72
CA ILE A 111 33.31 1.50 6.60
C ILE A 111 34.04 0.19 6.92
N ALA A 112 33.49 -0.61 7.85
CA ALA A 112 34.04 -1.92 8.17
C ALA A 112 33.89 -2.93 7.01
N VAL A 113 32.91 -2.72 6.12
CA VAL A 113 32.78 -3.49 4.87
C VAL A 113 33.76 -2.98 3.82
N ALA A 114 33.75 -1.67 3.53
CA ALA A 114 34.69 -1.03 2.61
C ALA A 114 35.10 0.35 3.12
N SER A 115 36.40 0.63 3.18
CA SER A 115 36.92 1.87 3.78
C SER A 115 36.47 3.16 3.09
N ASP A 116 36.01 3.05 1.84
CA ASP A 116 35.50 4.12 0.98
C ASP A 116 33.98 4.14 0.88
N ALA A 117 33.25 3.47 1.79
CA ALA A 117 31.79 3.53 1.84
C ALA A 117 31.24 4.97 1.84
N THR A 118 30.20 5.19 1.04
CA THR A 118 29.58 6.51 0.82
C THR A 118 28.13 6.53 1.27
N PRO A 119 27.56 7.69 1.65
CA PRO A 119 26.12 7.81 1.82
C PRO A 119 25.38 7.36 0.55
N PHE A 120 24.31 6.60 0.73
CA PHE A 120 23.42 6.22 -0.35
C PHE A 120 22.40 7.33 -0.57
N GLU A 121 22.34 7.83 -1.79
CA GLU A 121 21.50 8.98 -2.18
C GLU A 121 20.20 8.55 -2.89
N GLY A 122 19.95 7.23 -3.00
CA GLY A 122 18.73 6.69 -3.61
C GLY A 122 17.52 6.72 -2.67
N PHE A 123 16.41 6.20 -3.17
CA PHE A 123 15.16 6.16 -2.42
C PHE A 123 15.21 5.13 -1.29
N LEU A 124 14.75 5.53 -0.11
CA LEU A 124 14.51 4.65 1.04
C LEU A 124 13.01 4.72 1.39
N PRO A 125 12.31 3.59 1.55
CA PRO A 125 10.88 3.58 1.82
C PRO A 125 10.56 3.78 3.31
N PHE A 126 11.31 4.65 4.00
CA PHE A 126 11.19 4.91 5.43
C PHE A 126 11.23 6.42 5.68
N LYS A 127 10.38 6.90 6.58
CA LYS A 127 10.24 8.33 6.89
C LYS A 127 11.50 8.96 7.48
N GLU A 128 12.19 8.22 8.34
CA GLU A 128 13.48 8.61 8.92
C GLU A 128 14.45 7.43 8.83
N ALA A 129 15.17 7.35 7.72
CA ALA A 129 16.27 6.42 7.54
C ALA A 129 17.47 7.06 6.86
N ILE A 130 18.64 6.53 7.15
CA ILE A 130 19.87 6.82 6.43
C ILE A 130 20.45 5.52 5.90
N ALA A 131 21.16 5.60 4.79
CA ALA A 131 21.85 4.45 4.25
C ALA A 131 23.26 4.82 3.78
N TYR A 132 24.15 3.84 3.84
CA TYR A 132 25.47 3.87 3.23
C TYR A 132 25.60 2.70 2.28
N GLU A 133 26.31 2.90 1.18
CA GLU A 133 26.69 1.83 0.25
C GLU A 133 28.20 1.62 0.28
N ALA A 134 28.60 0.36 0.20
CA ALA A 134 29.98 -0.10 0.18
C ALA A 134 30.15 -1.06 -0.99
N HIS A 135 31.05 -0.74 -1.92
CA HIS A 135 31.34 -1.61 -3.06
C HIS A 135 32.53 -2.51 -2.73
N VAL A 136 32.35 -3.82 -2.90
CA VAL A 136 33.40 -4.82 -2.69
C VAL A 136 33.38 -5.79 -3.86
N ASP A 137 34.44 -5.77 -4.68
CA ASP A 137 34.55 -6.56 -5.90
C ASP A 137 33.31 -6.42 -6.82
N ASP A 138 32.55 -7.50 -7.01
CA ASP A 138 31.32 -7.56 -7.81
C ASP A 138 30.04 -7.35 -6.98
N SER A 139 30.18 -7.06 -5.70
CA SER A 139 29.08 -6.91 -4.73
C SER A 139 28.92 -5.47 -4.26
N ILE A 140 27.70 -5.16 -3.81
CA ILE A 140 27.33 -3.93 -3.12
C ILE A 140 26.72 -4.33 -1.78
N VAL A 141 27.16 -3.68 -0.71
CA VAL A 141 26.58 -3.82 0.61
C VAL A 141 25.93 -2.51 1.03
N TYR A 142 24.63 -2.55 1.32
CA TYR A 142 23.91 -1.42 1.88
C TYR A 142 23.76 -1.60 3.38
N VAL A 143 24.13 -0.59 4.15
CA VAL A 143 23.84 -0.51 5.59
C VAL A 143 22.80 0.58 5.78
N VAL A 144 21.57 0.16 6.09
CA VAL A 144 20.43 1.05 6.34
C VAL A 144 20.17 1.11 7.82
N PHE A 145 20.02 2.31 8.35
CA PHE A 145 19.52 2.55 9.70
C PHE A 145 18.14 3.20 9.60
N VAL A 146 17.13 2.54 10.16
CA VAL A 146 15.77 3.04 10.28
C VAL A 146 15.55 3.52 11.71
N LYS A 147 15.12 4.77 11.86
CA LYS A 147 15.04 5.46 13.15
C LYS A 147 13.64 5.43 13.76
N GLN A 148 12.60 5.53 12.94
CA GLN A 148 11.20 5.59 13.38
C GLN A 148 10.44 4.33 13.02
N ASP A 149 9.25 4.18 13.60
CA ASP A 149 8.32 3.05 13.48
C ASP A 149 8.85 1.75 14.10
N VAL A 150 9.96 1.25 13.55
CA VAL A 150 10.64 0.05 14.00
C VAL A 150 12.14 0.32 13.92
N PRO A 151 12.78 0.78 15.01
CA PRO A 151 14.22 1.01 15.01
C PRO A 151 14.95 -0.27 14.61
N MET A 152 15.77 -0.22 13.55
CA MET A 152 16.50 -1.40 13.08
C MET A 152 17.71 -1.04 12.23
N PHE A 153 18.68 -1.96 12.21
CA PHE A 153 19.68 -2.03 11.15
C PHE A 153 19.27 -3.06 10.11
N LEU A 154 19.35 -2.67 8.85
CA LEU A 154 19.30 -3.59 7.72
C LEU A 154 20.69 -3.63 7.08
N THR A 155 21.21 -4.82 6.81
CA THR A 155 22.42 -5.00 6.01
C THR A 155 22.08 -5.83 4.80
N VAL A 156 22.07 -5.21 3.63
CA VAL A 156 21.73 -5.86 2.35
C VAL A 156 23.01 -6.18 1.60
N PHE A 157 23.24 -7.45 1.31
CA PHE A 157 24.28 -7.92 0.42
C PHE A 157 23.64 -8.23 -0.93
N THR A 158 24.15 -7.61 -1.99
CA THR A 158 23.63 -7.79 -3.35
C THR A 158 24.74 -7.67 -4.37
N LYS A 159 24.49 -8.06 -5.62
CA LYS A 159 25.49 -7.96 -6.71
C LYS A 159 25.28 -6.70 -7.55
N ASN A 160 26.34 -6.17 -8.15
CA ASN A 160 26.26 -4.97 -9.01
C ASN A 160 25.32 -5.19 -10.22
N GLU A 161 25.38 -6.36 -10.86
CA GLU A 161 24.60 -6.65 -12.07
C GLU A 161 23.15 -7.06 -11.80
N THR A 162 22.86 -7.59 -10.60
CA THR A 162 21.54 -8.05 -10.18
C THR A 162 21.17 -7.40 -8.87
N ASN A 163 21.19 -6.07 -8.79
CA ASN A 163 20.96 -5.37 -7.54
C ASN A 163 19.51 -5.56 -7.05
N LEU A 164 19.33 -6.27 -5.92
CA LEU A 164 18.04 -6.60 -5.31
C LEU A 164 17.66 -5.66 -4.16
N PHE A 165 18.35 -4.52 -4.00
CA PHE A 165 18.11 -3.60 -2.90
C PHE A 165 16.64 -3.18 -2.78
N GLU A 166 15.99 -2.81 -3.89
CA GLU A 166 14.58 -2.41 -3.88
C GLU A 166 13.63 -3.54 -3.45
N GLU A 167 13.92 -4.79 -3.83
CA GLU A 167 13.13 -5.96 -3.41
C GLU A 167 13.25 -6.19 -1.90
N PHE A 168 14.46 -6.09 -1.36
CA PHE A 168 14.69 -6.20 0.08
C PHE A 168 14.02 -5.06 0.85
N MET A 169 14.11 -3.82 0.35
CA MET A 169 13.42 -2.68 0.97
C MET A 169 11.89 -2.82 0.90
N THR A 170 11.36 -3.41 -0.17
CA THR A 170 9.93 -3.72 -0.29
C THR A 170 9.46 -4.66 0.81
N MET A 171 10.21 -5.73 1.08
CA MET A 171 9.91 -6.66 2.18
C MET A 171 10.16 -5.99 3.55
N ALA A 172 11.26 -5.25 3.72
CA ALA A 172 11.62 -4.61 4.98
C ALA A 172 10.57 -3.60 5.46
N ARG A 173 9.89 -2.91 4.55
CA ARG A 173 8.77 -2.00 4.88
C ARG A 173 7.61 -2.70 5.57
N THR A 174 7.50 -4.02 5.44
CA THR A 174 6.44 -4.82 6.05
C THR A 174 6.82 -5.40 7.41
N ILE A 175 8.03 -5.08 7.91
CA ILE A 175 8.48 -5.51 9.23
C ILE A 175 7.62 -4.84 10.30
N ILE A 176 7.00 -5.66 11.15
CA ILE A 176 6.19 -5.22 12.28
C ILE A 176 6.65 -5.95 13.56
N PRO A 177 6.88 -5.26 14.69
CA PRO A 177 7.20 -5.89 15.96
C PRO A 177 6.01 -6.71 16.48
N LEU A 178 6.30 -7.84 17.14
CA LEU A 178 5.34 -8.79 17.70
C LEU A 178 5.36 -8.76 19.25
N ASP A 179 5.22 -7.62 19.92
CA ASP A 179 5.21 -7.44 21.39
C ASP A 179 5.81 -8.56 22.30
N SER A 180 7.03 -8.33 22.82
CA SER A 180 7.63 -9.10 23.91
C SER A 180 7.66 -8.22 25.16
N ASP A 181 7.12 -8.75 26.26
CA ASP A 181 6.91 -8.11 27.57
C ASP A 181 7.86 -6.93 27.88
N THR A 182 7.34 -5.71 27.72
CA THR A 182 7.73 -4.57 28.57
C THR A 182 6.57 -4.23 29.49
N SER A 183 6.76 -4.62 30.75
CA SER A 183 6.02 -4.09 31.88
C SER A 183 6.11 -2.57 31.89
N GLU A 184 4.94 -1.92 32.03
CA GLU A 184 4.73 -0.49 32.25
C GLU A 184 4.80 0.44 31.02
N ALA A 185 3.89 0.23 30.06
CA ALA A 185 3.33 1.29 29.22
C ALA A 185 1.88 0.93 28.81
N ASN A 186 1.06 1.95 28.57
CA ASN A 186 -0.39 2.00 28.76
C ASN A 186 -1.21 0.97 27.94
N GLU A 187 -2.34 0.53 28.51
CA GLU A 187 -3.30 -0.45 27.96
C GLU A 187 -3.97 -0.05 26.63
N ASP A 188 -3.65 1.13 26.07
CA ASP A 188 -4.28 1.67 24.87
C ASP A 188 -3.48 1.41 23.57
N GLU A 189 -2.20 1.01 23.62
CA GLU A 189 -1.36 0.84 22.41
C GLU A 189 -1.12 -0.62 21.97
N LYS A 190 -1.45 -1.62 22.82
CA LYS A 190 -1.39 -3.05 22.46
C LYS A 190 -2.43 -3.50 21.42
N ALA A 191 -3.28 -2.59 20.94
CA ALA A 191 -4.27 -2.87 19.92
C ALA A 191 -3.76 -2.66 18.48
N ASN A 192 -2.59 -2.03 18.24
CA ASN A 192 -2.32 -1.40 16.93
C ASN A 192 -1.52 -2.23 15.89
N ASN A 193 -1.16 -3.50 16.12
CA ASN A 193 -0.41 -4.30 15.13
C ASN A 193 -1.04 -5.64 14.73
N GLU A 194 -2.08 -6.07 15.42
CA GLU A 194 -2.93 -7.16 14.92
C GLU A 194 -3.81 -6.59 13.80
N THR A 195 -4.05 -7.36 12.73
CA THR A 195 -5.03 -6.95 11.70
C THR A 195 -6.20 -7.91 11.68
N PHE A 196 -7.39 -7.40 11.39
CA PHE A 196 -8.55 -8.24 11.08
C PHE A 196 -8.90 -8.13 9.59
N LEU A 197 -9.44 -9.21 9.04
CA LEU A 197 -9.95 -9.20 7.68
C LEU A 197 -11.31 -8.51 7.68
N TYR A 198 -11.40 -7.37 7.03
CA TYR A 198 -12.66 -6.72 6.69
C TYR A 198 -13.11 -7.17 5.30
N LYS A 199 -14.35 -7.64 5.19
CA LYS A 199 -14.99 -7.96 3.92
C LYS A 199 -16.18 -7.03 3.74
N SER A 200 -16.15 -6.20 2.70
CA SER A 200 -17.21 -5.23 2.46
C SER A 200 -18.54 -5.93 2.21
N SER A 201 -19.60 -5.40 2.82
CA SER A 201 -20.98 -5.82 2.56
C SER A 201 -21.66 -5.03 1.44
N SER A 202 -21.05 -3.92 1.00
CA SER A 202 -21.59 -2.97 0.01
C SER A 202 -20.85 -2.98 -1.31
N GLN A 203 -19.64 -3.55 -1.34
CA GLN A 203 -18.72 -3.50 -2.47
C GLN A 203 -17.95 -4.82 -2.61
N PRO A 204 -17.48 -5.16 -3.82
CA PRO A 204 -16.75 -6.39 -4.08
C PRO A 204 -15.26 -6.26 -3.68
N PHE A 205 -14.97 -6.00 -2.40
CA PHE A 205 -13.59 -5.97 -1.90
C PHE A 205 -13.44 -6.53 -0.48
N GLN A 206 -12.20 -6.88 -0.14
CA GLN A 206 -11.73 -7.13 1.21
C GLN A 206 -10.44 -6.35 1.49
N ALA A 207 -10.13 -6.12 2.76
CA ALA A 207 -8.90 -5.45 3.20
C ALA A 207 -8.48 -5.97 4.58
N ARG A 208 -7.19 -5.90 4.90
CA ARG A 208 -6.69 -6.07 6.27
C ARG A 208 -6.72 -4.73 6.97
N VAL A 209 -7.47 -4.67 8.07
CA VAL A 209 -7.66 -3.46 8.87
C VAL A 209 -6.89 -3.61 10.15
N ILE A 210 -6.12 -2.58 10.51
CA ILE A 210 -5.33 -2.53 11.73
C ILE A 210 -6.30 -2.53 12.93
N ASN A 211 -6.07 -3.40 13.92
CA ASN A 211 -6.84 -3.39 15.16
C ASN A 211 -6.73 -2.01 15.82
N GLY A 212 -7.82 -1.54 16.43
CA GLY A 212 -7.96 -0.14 16.86
C GLY A 212 -8.57 0.78 15.79
N TYR A 213 -8.56 0.38 14.52
CA TYR A 213 -9.40 0.98 13.49
C TYR A 213 -10.71 0.20 13.34
N ASN A 214 -11.77 0.91 13.00
CA ASN A 214 -13.06 0.39 12.61
C ASN A 214 -13.17 0.38 11.08
N ALA A 215 -13.94 -0.56 10.54
CA ALA A 215 -14.26 -0.60 9.12
C ALA A 215 -15.74 -0.95 8.93
N GLU A 216 -16.45 -0.14 8.16
CA GLU A 216 -17.87 -0.36 7.91
C GLU A 216 -18.34 0.18 6.55
N ALA A 217 -19.42 -0.40 6.06
CA ALA A 217 -20.16 0.08 4.91
C ALA A 217 -21.02 1.29 5.33
N ILE A 218 -20.79 2.45 4.70
CA ILE A 218 -21.52 3.68 5.06
C ILE A 218 -22.63 4.03 4.06
N GLU A 219 -22.43 3.73 2.77
CA GLU A 219 -23.42 3.92 1.70
C GLU A 219 -23.24 2.84 0.62
N PRO A 220 -24.22 2.61 -0.27
CA PRO A 220 -24.02 1.75 -1.43
C PRO A 220 -22.83 2.24 -2.26
N GLY A 221 -21.86 1.35 -2.53
CA GLY A 221 -20.65 1.72 -3.27
C GLY A 221 -19.60 2.47 -2.43
N LYS A 222 -19.73 2.53 -1.10
CA LYS A 222 -18.81 3.27 -0.24
C LYS A 222 -18.63 2.66 1.15
N ASP A 223 -17.39 2.47 1.53
CA ASP A 223 -16.97 1.95 2.83
C ASP A 223 -16.01 2.93 3.49
N MET A 224 -15.90 2.90 4.82
CA MET A 224 -15.02 3.77 5.58
C MET A 224 -14.19 2.96 6.57
N ILE A 225 -12.89 3.25 6.63
CA ILE A 225 -11.96 2.79 7.66
C ILE A 225 -11.56 4.00 8.50
N PHE A 226 -11.65 3.93 9.82
CA PHE A 226 -11.37 5.06 10.70
C PHE A 226 -10.96 4.63 12.10
N GLN A 227 -10.11 5.41 12.76
CA GLN A 227 -9.87 5.28 14.19
C GLN A 227 -10.90 6.12 14.96
N ASP A 228 -11.00 7.40 14.58
CA ASP A 228 -12.09 8.32 14.91
C ASP A 228 -12.60 8.93 13.59
N GLU A 229 -13.90 8.78 13.31
CA GLU A 229 -14.53 9.23 12.07
C GLU A 229 -14.35 10.73 11.80
N ASN A 230 -14.20 11.54 12.86
CA ASN A 230 -14.09 12.99 12.79
C ASN A 230 -12.63 13.46 12.74
N GLU A 231 -11.70 12.63 13.18
CA GLU A 231 -10.28 13.01 13.25
C GLU A 231 -9.46 12.46 12.08
N ALA A 232 -9.65 11.17 11.77
CA ALA A 232 -8.85 10.46 10.80
C ALA A 232 -9.65 9.30 10.17
N SER A 233 -9.94 9.41 8.88
CA SER A 233 -10.70 8.41 8.14
C SER A 233 -10.23 8.23 6.70
N MET A 234 -10.45 7.04 6.16
CA MET A 234 -10.28 6.70 4.76
C MET A 234 -11.58 6.11 4.22
N THR A 235 -12.16 6.79 3.24
CA THR A 235 -13.27 6.26 2.45
C THR A 235 -12.74 5.48 1.25
N ILE A 236 -13.37 4.34 0.97
CA ILE A 236 -13.02 3.43 -0.14
C ILE A 236 -14.22 3.33 -1.07
N GLU A 237 -13.99 3.61 -2.35
CA GLU A 237 -14.97 3.44 -3.43
C GLU A 237 -14.32 2.59 -4.55
N ILE A 238 -14.81 1.37 -4.75
CA ILE A 238 -14.41 0.49 -5.85
C ILE A 238 -15.06 1.00 -7.14
N LEU A 239 -14.24 1.20 -8.15
CA LEU A 239 -14.65 1.71 -9.46
C LEU A 239 -14.76 0.57 -10.47
N ASP A 240 -15.49 0.83 -11.55
CA ASP A 240 -15.53 -0.06 -12.70
C ASP A 240 -14.18 -0.03 -13.46
N ASP A 241 -13.77 -1.16 -14.04
CA ASP A 241 -12.55 -1.24 -14.84
C ASP A 241 -12.62 -0.33 -16.09
N GLU A 242 -13.83 -0.06 -16.58
CA GLU A 242 -14.12 0.83 -17.71
C GLU A 242 -14.57 2.23 -17.26
N ALA A 243 -14.29 2.64 -16.03
CA ALA A 243 -14.63 3.97 -15.53
C ALA A 243 -14.06 5.09 -16.44
N ASP A 244 -14.82 6.19 -16.55
CA ASP A 244 -14.33 7.40 -17.21
C ASP A 244 -13.29 8.07 -16.30
N TRP A 245 -12.02 7.73 -16.50
CA TRP A 245 -10.92 8.22 -15.68
C TRP A 245 -10.77 9.73 -15.70
N ALA A 246 -11.14 10.39 -16.80
CA ALA A 246 -11.11 11.85 -16.86
C ALA A 246 -12.17 12.44 -15.91
N LEU A 247 -13.37 11.87 -15.92
CA LEU A 247 -14.44 12.26 -14.99
C LEU A 247 -14.09 11.95 -13.53
N VAL A 248 -13.50 10.78 -13.25
CA VAL A 248 -13.07 10.40 -11.89
C VAL A 248 -12.03 11.38 -11.36
N SER A 249 -11.02 11.71 -12.17
CA SER A 249 -9.99 12.71 -11.84
C SER A 249 -10.57 14.11 -11.64
N GLU A 250 -11.48 14.56 -12.51
CA GLU A 250 -12.16 15.85 -12.37
C GLU A 250 -12.97 15.94 -11.06
N GLN A 251 -13.67 14.86 -10.71
CA GLN A 251 -14.42 14.76 -9.46
C GLN A 251 -13.50 14.76 -8.23
N ALA A 252 -12.37 14.05 -8.30
CA ALA A 252 -11.37 14.03 -7.24
C ALA A 252 -10.78 15.43 -6.99
N GLU A 253 -10.36 16.12 -8.04
CA GLU A 253 -9.83 17.49 -7.95
C GLU A 253 -10.89 18.45 -7.39
N THR A 254 -12.13 18.35 -7.88
CA THR A 254 -13.25 19.18 -7.41
C THR A 254 -13.52 18.98 -5.92
N TYR A 255 -13.58 17.73 -5.46
CA TYR A 255 -13.79 17.41 -4.05
C TYR A 255 -12.70 18.00 -3.14
N VAL A 256 -11.44 17.83 -3.54
CA VAL A 256 -10.29 18.38 -2.79
C VAL A 256 -10.32 19.91 -2.79
N LYS A 257 -10.66 20.53 -3.92
CA LYS A 257 -10.80 21.98 -4.04
C LYS A 257 -11.90 22.55 -3.15
N GLU A 258 -13.04 21.88 -3.06
CA GLU A 258 -14.17 22.27 -2.21
C GLU A 258 -13.85 22.12 -0.72
N SER A 259 -12.98 21.16 -0.38
CA SER A 259 -12.51 20.91 0.99
C SER A 259 -11.33 21.83 1.40
N SER A 260 -10.65 22.42 0.43
CA SER A 260 -9.47 23.26 0.62
C SER A 260 -9.79 24.57 1.35
N LYS A 261 -8.92 24.99 2.28
CA LYS A 261 -9.09 26.24 3.04
C LYS A 261 -8.95 27.49 2.18
N ASP A 262 -8.20 27.40 1.08
CA ASP A 262 -7.87 28.52 0.19
C ASP A 262 -8.21 28.24 -1.28
N GLY A 263 -8.77 27.08 -1.58
CA GLY A 263 -9.14 26.65 -2.94
C GLY A 263 -7.96 26.16 -3.78
N ASN A 264 -6.76 26.05 -3.20
CA ASN A 264 -5.60 25.46 -3.85
C ASN A 264 -5.66 23.93 -3.75
N VAL A 265 -5.29 23.28 -4.85
CA VAL A 265 -5.12 21.82 -4.95
C VAL A 265 -3.72 21.56 -5.45
N GLU A 266 -3.00 20.67 -4.76
CA GLU A 266 -1.74 20.13 -5.22
C GLU A 266 -2.00 18.76 -5.85
N THR A 267 -1.28 18.47 -6.94
CA THR A 267 -1.38 17.22 -7.66
C THR A 267 -0.03 16.55 -7.78
N MET A 268 -0.01 15.23 -7.64
CA MET A 268 1.19 14.41 -7.83
C MET A 268 0.84 13.02 -8.32
N THR A 269 1.80 12.33 -8.91
CA THR A 269 1.71 10.89 -9.15
C THR A 269 2.41 10.18 -8.00
N TRP A 270 1.68 9.32 -7.28
CA TRP A 270 2.22 8.55 -6.17
C TRP A 270 3.29 7.57 -6.65
N GLN A 271 4.42 7.50 -5.95
CA GLN A 271 5.56 6.67 -6.37
C GLN A 271 5.81 5.47 -5.44
N GLU A 272 5.11 5.40 -4.30
CA GLU A 272 5.38 4.42 -3.25
C GLU A 272 4.38 3.27 -3.26
N GLY A 273 4.80 2.14 -2.70
CA GLY A 273 3.96 0.95 -2.56
C GLY A 273 3.79 0.17 -3.85
N ASN A 274 2.92 -0.84 -3.80
CA ASN A 274 2.72 -1.77 -4.90
C ASN A 274 1.41 -1.45 -5.61
N LYS A 275 0.31 -1.38 -4.86
CA LYS A 275 -1.01 -1.05 -5.39
C LYS A 275 -1.16 0.44 -5.66
N LEU A 276 -0.64 1.29 -4.78
CA LEU A 276 -0.82 2.74 -4.89
C LEU A 276 0.18 3.41 -5.85
N LYS A 277 1.26 2.74 -6.24
CA LYS A 277 2.25 3.29 -7.17
C LYS A 277 1.61 3.59 -8.52
N GLY A 278 1.84 4.81 -9.00
CA GLY A 278 1.23 5.34 -10.21
C GLY A 278 -0.16 5.95 -10.03
N ALA A 279 -0.71 5.96 -8.81
CA ALA A 279 -1.98 6.64 -8.53
C ALA A 279 -1.87 8.16 -8.75
N ASP A 280 -2.92 8.76 -9.30
CA ASP A 280 -3.03 10.21 -9.35
C ASP A 280 -3.56 10.69 -7.98
N VAL A 281 -2.83 11.60 -7.33
CA VAL A 281 -3.14 12.10 -5.99
C VAL A 281 -3.44 13.58 -6.04
N TYR A 282 -4.58 13.94 -5.46
CA TYR A 282 -5.04 15.31 -5.29
C TYR A 282 -5.04 15.60 -3.79
N GLN A 283 -4.40 16.68 -3.35
CA GLN A 283 -4.34 17.03 -1.94
C GLN A 283 -4.56 18.52 -1.69
N ALA A 284 -5.09 18.84 -0.52
CA ALA A 284 -5.19 20.21 -0.04
C ALA A 284 -5.17 20.27 1.48
N GLN A 285 -4.68 21.40 1.99
CA GLN A 285 -4.84 21.76 3.40
C GLN A 285 -6.28 22.23 3.63
N THR A 286 -6.95 21.65 4.61
CA THR A 286 -8.28 22.09 5.08
C THR A 286 -8.11 23.05 6.25
N LYS A 287 -9.21 23.54 6.82
CA LYS A 287 -9.14 24.43 8.00
C LYS A 287 -8.51 23.74 9.20
N ASP A 288 -8.80 22.45 9.35
CA ASP A 288 -8.50 21.69 10.56
C ASP A 288 -7.52 20.53 10.30
N GLY A 289 -7.04 20.35 9.06
CA GLY A 289 -6.02 19.36 8.70
C GLY A 289 -5.77 19.28 7.20
N ALA A 290 -5.87 18.07 6.64
CA ALA A 290 -5.60 17.81 5.22
C ALA A 290 -6.52 16.74 4.65
N VAL A 291 -6.77 16.85 3.34
CA VAL A 291 -7.52 15.87 2.56
C VAL A 291 -6.68 15.40 1.39
N TYR A 292 -6.78 14.10 1.11
CA TYR A 292 -6.09 13.42 0.04
C TYR A 292 -7.10 12.58 -0.73
N VAL A 293 -7.06 12.64 -2.05
CA VAL A 293 -7.83 11.73 -2.91
C VAL A 293 -6.88 11.02 -3.83
N PHE A 294 -6.81 9.69 -3.69
CA PHE A 294 -6.05 8.80 -4.56
C PHE A 294 -6.98 8.22 -5.61
N VAL A 295 -6.63 8.39 -6.88
CA VAL A 295 -7.25 7.72 -8.02
C VAL A 295 -6.33 6.60 -8.46
N VAL A 296 -6.70 5.37 -8.13
CA VAL A 296 -5.88 4.18 -8.37
C VAL A 296 -6.47 3.40 -9.54
N LYS A 297 -5.67 3.22 -10.60
CA LYS A 297 -6.10 2.56 -11.85
C LYS A 297 -5.70 1.08 -11.92
N SER A 298 -4.62 0.71 -11.23
CA SER A 298 -4.10 -0.67 -11.14
C SER A 298 -5.09 -1.60 -10.44
N VAL A 299 -5.72 -1.10 -9.39
CA VAL A 299 -6.90 -1.65 -8.74
C VAL A 299 -7.94 -0.54 -8.80
N PRO A 300 -8.90 -0.56 -9.73
CA PRO A 300 -9.87 0.52 -9.91
C PRO A 300 -10.59 0.91 -8.62
N MET A 301 -10.10 1.96 -7.98
CA MET A 301 -10.65 2.50 -6.74
C MET A 301 -10.32 3.97 -6.56
N ARG A 302 -11.18 4.67 -5.83
CA ARG A 302 -10.92 5.99 -5.28
C ARG A 302 -10.80 5.86 -3.77
N LEU A 303 -9.70 6.35 -3.22
CA LEU A 303 -9.53 6.48 -1.77
C LEU A 303 -9.58 7.95 -1.40
N THR A 304 -10.39 8.29 -0.40
CA THR A 304 -10.42 9.65 0.16
C THR A 304 -9.98 9.59 1.61
N ILE A 305 -8.82 10.16 1.92
CA ILE A 305 -8.26 10.17 3.26
C ILE A 305 -8.40 11.58 3.82
N PHE A 306 -9.01 11.69 4.99
CA PHE A 306 -9.14 12.91 5.75
C PHE A 306 -8.38 12.78 7.07
N THR A 307 -7.62 13.81 7.42
CA THR A 307 -6.86 13.90 8.66
C THR A 307 -7.05 15.28 9.27
N THR A 308 -7.14 15.38 10.59
CA THR A 308 -7.23 16.65 11.34
C THR A 308 -6.29 16.69 12.53
N GLY A 309 -6.09 17.89 13.08
CA GLY A 309 -5.44 18.07 14.38
C GLY A 309 -3.98 17.63 14.44
N GLU A 310 -3.64 16.87 15.49
CA GLU A 310 -2.29 16.33 15.77
C GLU A 310 -1.98 15.07 14.96
N GLN A 311 -3.00 14.35 14.47
CA GLN A 311 -2.84 13.08 13.75
C GLN A 311 -2.76 13.34 12.23
N LYS A 312 -1.54 13.60 11.76
CA LYS A 312 -1.21 13.82 10.34
C LYS A 312 -0.66 12.59 9.63
N ASP A 313 -0.62 11.46 10.34
CA ASP A 313 0.02 10.28 9.81
C ASP A 313 -0.92 9.53 8.87
N LEU A 314 -0.55 9.56 7.58
CA LEU A 314 -1.24 8.81 6.53
C LEU A 314 -0.86 7.34 6.54
N SER A 315 0.27 6.99 7.16
CA SER A 315 0.89 5.67 7.04
C SER A 315 -0.06 4.53 7.38
N PRO A 316 -0.88 4.58 8.45
CA PRO A 316 -1.84 3.50 8.73
C PRO A 316 -2.85 3.28 7.60
N PHE A 317 -3.39 4.36 7.02
CA PHE A 317 -4.34 4.26 5.91
C PHE A 317 -3.69 3.77 4.64
N LEU A 318 -2.49 4.23 4.32
CA LEU A 318 -1.73 3.77 3.16
C LEU A 318 -1.37 2.28 3.29
N THR A 319 -0.97 1.84 4.48
CA THR A 319 -0.71 0.43 4.79
C THR A 319 -1.97 -0.42 4.58
N MET A 320 -3.12 -0.01 5.12
CA MET A 320 -4.37 -0.74 4.92
C MET A 320 -4.82 -0.72 3.45
N ALA A 321 -4.64 0.40 2.74
CA ALA A 321 -4.97 0.56 1.33
C ALA A 321 -4.17 -0.38 0.41
N GLU A 322 -2.90 -0.63 0.74
CA GLU A 322 -2.06 -1.60 0.03
C GLU A 322 -2.56 -3.05 0.16
N THR A 323 -3.48 -3.32 1.09
CA THR A 323 -4.08 -4.66 1.26
C THR A 323 -5.46 -4.81 0.59
N ILE A 324 -5.97 -3.76 -0.05
CA ILE A 324 -7.29 -3.81 -0.70
C ILE A 324 -7.24 -4.76 -1.90
N GLU A 325 -8.15 -5.72 -1.90
CA GLU A 325 -8.31 -6.72 -2.95
C GLU A 325 -9.75 -6.79 -3.40
N ARG A 326 -9.97 -6.77 -4.73
CA ARG A 326 -11.29 -7.06 -5.29
C ARG A 326 -11.57 -8.55 -5.12
N ILE A 327 -12.82 -8.85 -4.81
CA ILE A 327 -13.32 -10.21 -4.60
C ILE A 327 -14.55 -10.45 -5.47
N ASP A 328 -14.70 -11.68 -5.94
CA ASP A 328 -15.86 -12.14 -6.71
C ASP A 328 -17.09 -12.42 -5.83
#